data_AF-A0A0N9NXS8-F1
#
_entry.id   AF-A0A0N9NXS8-F1
#
_cell.length_a   1.000
_cell.length_b   1.000
_cell.length_c   1.000
_cell.angle_alpha   90.00
_cell.angle_beta   90.00
_cell.angle_gamma   90.00
#
_symmetry.space_group_name_H-M   'P 1'
#
loop_
_entity.id
_entity.type
_entity.pdbx_description
1 polymer ?
#
loop_
_entity_poly.entity_id
_entity_poly.type
_entity_poly.pdbx_seq_one_letter_code
_entity_poly.pdbx_strand_id
1 'polypeptide(L)'
;IPQCLDIPADLRLCHNVGYKKMRLPNLLDHETMPEVKQQAGSWVPLLAKRCHADTQVFLCSLFAPVCLDRPIYPCRSLCEAVRDSCAPVMETYGFPWPEMLTCDKFPIDNDLCIPMQFTGNHATQPPVSKVCPPCDNELKKDNIMEHYCASDFVLKMKIKEVKKEKGDRKLIAAQKKKKVLKQGVLRKKDLKKLTLYIKNGA
;
A
#
# COMPACT_ATOMS: atom_id res chain seq x y z
N ILE A 1 23.34 8.64 -22.62
CA ILE A 1 22.74 9.96 -22.29
C ILE A 1 21.29 9.68 -21.91
N PRO A 2 20.81 10.12 -20.74
CA PRO A 2 19.41 9.89 -20.35
C PRO A 2 18.46 10.56 -21.36
N GLN A 3 17.33 9.91 -21.63
CA GLN A 3 16.25 10.58 -22.37
C GLN A 3 15.46 11.45 -21.40
N CYS A 4 15.36 12.74 -21.68
CA CYS A 4 14.62 13.67 -20.84
C CYS A 4 13.26 13.99 -21.43
N LEU A 5 12.22 13.75 -20.64
CA LEU A 5 10.82 13.86 -21.04
C LEU A 5 10.07 14.76 -20.05
N ASP A 6 9.05 15.46 -20.53
CA ASP A 6 8.15 16.20 -19.65
C ASP A 6 7.32 15.22 -18.80
N ILE A 7 7.12 15.56 -17.53
CA ILE A 7 6.24 14.82 -16.64
C ILE A 7 4.80 15.10 -17.08
N PRO A 8 4.07 14.10 -17.61
CA PRO A 8 2.75 14.34 -18.15
C PRO A 8 1.72 14.48 -17.02
N ALA A 9 0.65 15.23 -17.28
CA ALA A 9 -0.42 15.47 -16.32
C ALA A 9 -1.12 14.20 -15.82
N ASP A 10 -1.07 13.12 -16.60
CA ASP A 10 -1.64 11.82 -16.24
C ASP A 10 -0.69 10.95 -15.40
N LEU A 11 0.58 11.33 -15.19
CA LEU A 11 1.46 10.74 -14.18
C LEU A 11 1.11 11.31 -12.80
N ARG A 12 -0.06 10.93 -12.29
CA ARG A 12 -0.69 11.49 -11.08
C ARG A 12 0.20 11.50 -9.83
N LEU A 13 1.13 10.56 -9.72
CA LEU A 13 2.05 10.49 -8.59
C LEU A 13 2.99 11.70 -8.53
N CYS A 14 3.49 12.15 -9.69
CA CYS A 14 4.63 13.09 -9.76
C CYS A 14 4.35 14.37 -10.55
N HIS A 15 3.16 14.51 -11.13
CA HIS A 15 2.76 15.79 -11.69
C HIS A 15 2.78 16.88 -10.60
N ASN A 16 3.36 18.05 -10.91
CA ASN A 16 3.55 19.18 -10.00
C ASN A 16 4.44 18.92 -8.77
N VAL A 17 5.37 17.96 -8.82
CA VAL A 17 6.30 17.68 -7.70
C VAL A 17 7.43 18.73 -7.51
N GLY A 18 7.42 19.82 -8.29
CA GLY A 18 8.38 20.93 -8.18
C GLY A 18 9.35 21.08 -9.37
N TYR A 19 9.34 20.13 -10.31
CA TYR A 19 10.07 20.21 -11.57
C TYR A 19 9.21 19.64 -12.71
N LYS A 20 9.61 19.92 -13.96
CA LYS A 20 8.80 19.60 -15.15
C LYS A 20 9.34 18.45 -15.99
N LYS A 21 10.64 18.16 -15.92
CA LYS A 21 11.31 17.15 -16.75
C LYS A 21 11.93 16.04 -15.92
N MET A 22 11.68 14.81 -16.33
CA MET A 22 12.26 13.60 -15.75
C MET A 22 13.16 12.88 -16.76
N ARG A 23 14.00 11.97 -16.27
CA ARG A 23 14.81 11.08 -17.12
C ARG A 23 14.24 9.67 -17.22
N LEU A 24 14.50 9.02 -18.37
CA LEU A 24 14.43 7.58 -18.56
C LEU A 24 15.82 7.01 -18.98
N PRO A 25 16.17 5.78 -18.54
CA PRO A 25 15.46 4.98 -17.54
C PRO A 25 15.47 5.69 -16.18
N ASN A 26 14.41 5.45 -15.40
CA ASN A 26 14.28 5.99 -14.04
C ASN A 26 15.10 5.14 -13.04
N LEU A 27 15.04 5.44 -11.73
CA LEU A 27 15.85 4.72 -10.74
C LEU A 27 15.26 3.37 -10.31
N LEU A 28 14.20 2.93 -10.99
CA LEU A 28 13.56 1.63 -10.86
C LEU A 28 13.67 0.82 -12.17
N ASP A 29 14.57 1.24 -13.07
CA ASP A 29 14.86 0.61 -14.36
C ASP A 29 13.67 0.56 -15.34
N HIS A 30 12.64 1.40 -15.13
CA HIS A 30 11.58 1.55 -16.13
C HIS A 30 12.11 2.35 -17.32
N GLU A 31 11.93 1.81 -18.53
CA GLU A 31 12.50 2.39 -19.76
C GLU A 31 11.47 3.20 -20.55
N THR A 32 10.17 3.02 -20.27
CA THR A 32 9.09 3.63 -21.05
C THR A 32 8.07 4.35 -20.19
N MET A 33 7.50 5.44 -20.71
CA MET A 33 6.46 6.19 -20.00
C MET A 33 5.20 5.37 -19.66
N PRO A 34 4.68 4.47 -20.52
CA PRO A 34 3.56 3.59 -20.17
C PRO A 34 3.86 2.72 -18.94
N GLU A 35 5.05 2.15 -18.86
CA GLU A 35 5.49 1.35 -17.71
C GLU A 35 5.57 2.20 -16.43
N VAL A 36 6.21 3.38 -16.52
CA VAL A 36 6.28 4.33 -15.41
C VAL A 36 4.87 4.68 -14.91
N LYS A 37 3.94 5.02 -15.81
CA LYS A 37 2.56 5.37 -15.45
C LYS A 37 1.83 4.21 -14.77
N GLN A 38 1.97 3.01 -15.30
CA GLN A 38 1.34 1.81 -14.76
C GLN A 38 1.84 1.53 -13.34
N GLN A 39 3.16 1.49 -13.15
CA GLN A 39 3.77 1.16 -11.85
C GLN A 39 3.57 2.29 -10.83
N ALA A 40 3.73 3.56 -11.23
CA ALA A 40 3.50 4.72 -10.37
C ALA A 40 2.02 4.83 -9.94
N GLY A 41 1.08 4.42 -10.81
CA GLY A 41 -0.36 4.44 -10.53
C GLY A 41 -0.73 3.66 -9.27
N SER A 42 -0.06 2.53 -9.02
CA SER A 42 -0.26 1.68 -7.84
C SER A 42 0.10 2.37 -6.52
N TRP A 43 0.88 3.47 -6.55
CA TRP A 43 1.30 4.22 -5.37
C TRP A 43 0.41 5.42 -5.03
N VAL A 44 -0.46 5.84 -5.97
CA VAL A 44 -1.38 6.96 -5.76
C VAL A 44 -2.31 6.76 -4.54
N PRO A 45 -2.85 5.55 -4.28
CA PRO A 45 -3.64 5.31 -3.06
C PRO A 45 -2.87 5.53 -1.76
N LEU A 46 -1.57 5.17 -1.71
CA LEU A 46 -0.74 5.40 -0.53
C LEU A 46 -0.50 6.90 -0.32
N LEU A 47 -0.21 7.64 -1.40
CA LEU A 47 -0.04 9.09 -1.34
C LEU A 47 -1.31 9.78 -0.79
N ALA A 48 -2.49 9.31 -1.19
CA ALA A 48 -3.77 9.82 -0.68
C ALA A 48 -3.98 9.57 0.82
N LYS A 49 -3.28 8.60 1.44
CA LYS A 49 -3.31 8.36 2.89
C LYS A 49 -2.50 9.37 3.69
N ARG A 50 -1.58 10.11 3.04
CA ARG A 50 -0.76 11.15 3.67
C ARG A 50 -0.06 10.66 4.94
N CYS A 51 0.47 9.44 4.88
CA CYS A 51 1.21 8.83 6.00
C CYS A 51 2.49 9.61 6.36
N HIS A 52 3.14 10.24 5.38
CA HIS A 52 4.28 11.13 5.60
C HIS A 52 4.22 12.33 4.64
N ALA A 53 4.74 13.49 5.05
CA ALA A 53 4.76 14.69 4.22
C ALA A 53 5.67 14.53 2.99
N ASP A 54 6.81 13.88 3.18
CA ASP A 54 7.78 13.64 2.10
C ASP A 54 7.47 12.42 1.21
N THR A 55 6.33 11.74 1.38
CA THR A 55 6.01 10.53 0.58
C THR A 55 6.05 10.79 -0.92
N GLN A 56 5.52 11.93 -1.37
CA GLN A 56 5.50 12.27 -2.81
C GLN A 56 6.93 12.49 -3.33
N VAL A 57 7.73 13.27 -2.61
CA VAL A 57 9.11 13.59 -2.99
C VAL A 57 9.95 12.32 -3.04
N PHE A 58 9.84 11.47 -2.02
CA PHE A 58 10.55 10.18 -1.98
C PHE A 58 10.20 9.30 -3.19
N LEU A 59 8.91 9.05 -3.44
CA LEU A 59 8.51 8.18 -4.57
C LEU A 59 8.89 8.79 -5.92
N CYS A 60 8.72 10.10 -6.10
CA CYS A 60 9.05 10.76 -7.36
C CYS A 60 10.55 10.88 -7.63
N SER A 61 11.39 10.88 -6.60
CA SER A 61 12.85 10.76 -6.78
C SER A 61 13.23 9.47 -7.49
N LEU A 62 12.42 8.42 -7.37
CA LEU A 62 12.66 7.11 -7.98
C LEU A 62 11.89 6.92 -9.29
N PHE A 63 10.60 7.26 -9.29
CA PHE A 63 9.71 7.07 -10.45
C PHE A 63 9.91 8.12 -11.55
N ALA A 64 10.21 9.36 -11.17
CA ALA A 64 10.32 10.50 -12.06
C ALA A 64 11.58 11.35 -11.75
N PRO A 65 12.79 10.78 -11.61
CA PRO A 65 13.99 11.50 -11.21
C PRO A 65 14.24 12.71 -12.13
N VAL A 66 14.74 13.81 -11.54
CA VAL A 66 15.11 15.03 -12.27
C VAL A 66 16.03 14.69 -13.45
N CYS A 67 15.80 15.32 -14.59
CA CYS A 67 16.66 15.20 -15.77
C CYS A 67 18.07 15.77 -15.48
N LEU A 68 18.98 14.91 -15.02
CA LEU A 68 20.40 15.18 -14.78
C LEU A 68 21.23 14.01 -15.33
N ASP A 69 22.47 14.30 -15.76
CA ASP A 69 23.40 13.28 -16.26
C ASP A 69 23.71 12.23 -15.21
N ARG A 70 23.97 12.68 -13.97
CA ARG A 70 24.14 11.81 -12.81
C ARG A 70 22.83 11.76 -12.00
N PRO A 71 22.32 10.57 -11.68
CA PRO A 71 21.13 10.44 -10.83
C PRO A 71 21.45 10.87 -9.39
N ILE A 72 20.47 11.50 -8.74
CA ILE A 72 20.52 11.82 -7.32
C ILE A 72 19.47 10.94 -6.63
N TYR A 73 19.92 10.09 -5.72
CA TYR A 73 19.06 9.19 -4.95
C TYR A 73 18.48 9.92 -3.72
N PRO A 74 17.35 9.46 -3.15
CA PRO A 74 16.94 9.91 -1.83
C PRO A 74 17.97 9.51 -0.77
N CYS A 75 18.15 10.32 0.27
CA CYS A 75 18.97 9.93 1.40
C CYS A 75 18.32 8.75 2.16
N ARG A 76 19.13 7.94 2.83
CA ARG A 76 18.64 6.83 3.65
C ARG A 76 17.67 7.29 4.72
N SER A 77 17.95 8.41 5.39
CA SER A 77 17.06 8.98 6.40
C SER A 77 15.66 9.30 5.86
N LEU A 78 15.56 9.83 4.64
CA LEU A 78 14.30 10.13 3.95
C LEU A 78 13.53 8.84 3.65
N CYS A 79 14.20 7.81 3.16
CA CYS A 79 13.57 6.51 2.96
C CYS A 79 13.03 5.93 4.27
N GLU A 80 13.84 5.93 5.33
CA GLU A 80 13.49 5.35 6.62
C GLU A 80 12.29 6.07 7.25
N ALA A 81 12.28 7.40 7.23
CA ALA A 81 11.16 8.18 7.75
C ALA A 81 9.83 7.93 7.01
N VAL A 82 9.89 7.85 5.68
CA VAL A 82 8.71 7.52 4.86
C VAL A 82 8.29 6.07 5.09
N ARG A 83 9.23 5.12 5.11
CA ARG A 83 8.96 3.71 5.39
C ARG A 83 8.30 3.55 6.75
N ASP A 84 8.85 4.12 7.80
CA ASP A 84 8.38 3.92 9.18
C ASP A 84 6.96 4.49 9.37
N SER A 85 6.63 5.54 8.62
CA SER A 85 5.31 6.16 8.65
C SER A 85 4.29 5.47 7.73
N CYS A 86 4.72 4.95 6.58
CA CYS A 86 3.83 4.43 5.53
C CYS A 86 3.75 2.89 5.46
N ALA A 87 4.78 2.16 5.88
CA ALA A 87 4.77 0.69 5.88
C ALA A 87 3.65 0.11 6.76
N PRO A 88 3.38 0.61 7.98
CA PRO A 88 2.23 0.13 8.77
C PRO A 88 0.90 0.35 8.05
N VAL A 89 0.76 1.46 7.32
CA VAL A 89 -0.44 1.73 6.51
C VAL A 89 -0.55 0.73 5.37
N MET A 90 0.54 0.39 4.68
CA MET A 90 0.52 -0.64 3.63
C MET A 90 0.17 -2.04 4.19
N GLU A 91 0.72 -2.39 5.35
CA GLU A 91 0.50 -3.67 6.01
C GLU A 91 -0.97 -3.88 6.40
N THR A 92 -1.68 -2.84 6.84
CA THR A 92 -3.14 -2.91 7.12
C THR A 92 -3.96 -3.32 5.87
N TYR A 93 -3.41 -3.09 4.68
CA TYR A 93 -4.01 -3.46 3.40
C TYR A 93 -3.42 -4.76 2.81
N GLY A 94 -2.52 -5.43 3.54
CA GLY A 94 -1.89 -6.68 3.12
C GLY A 94 -0.70 -6.52 2.17
N PHE A 95 -0.17 -5.30 2.03
CA PHE A 95 0.99 -5.02 1.18
C PHE A 95 2.24 -4.78 2.04
N PRO A 96 3.29 -5.60 1.92
CA PRO A 96 4.55 -5.34 2.60
C PRO A 96 5.29 -4.17 1.93
N TRP A 97 6.22 -3.55 2.66
CA TRP A 97 7.17 -2.60 2.07
C TRP A 97 8.04 -3.34 1.04
N PRO A 98 8.09 -2.91 -0.23
CA PRO A 98 8.71 -3.68 -1.30
C PRO A 98 10.23 -3.55 -1.31
N GLU A 99 10.89 -4.59 -1.80
CA GLU A 99 12.36 -4.67 -1.85
C GLU A 99 13.01 -3.57 -2.72
N MET A 100 12.30 -3.08 -3.74
CA MET A 100 12.78 -1.97 -4.57
C MET A 100 12.91 -0.64 -3.78
N LEU A 101 12.29 -0.55 -2.59
CA LEU A 101 12.34 0.60 -1.71
C LEU A 101 13.10 0.31 -0.40
N THR A 102 13.89 -0.76 -0.33
CA THR A 102 14.72 -1.06 0.86
C THR A 102 15.75 0.04 1.08
N CYS A 103 15.74 0.65 2.26
CA CYS A 103 16.52 1.86 2.54
C CYS A 103 18.05 1.66 2.52
N ASP A 104 18.53 0.43 2.68
CA ASP A 104 19.96 0.09 2.58
C ASP A 104 20.52 0.33 1.16
N LYS A 105 19.66 0.38 0.14
CA LYS A 105 20.05 0.70 -1.25
C LYS A 105 20.37 2.18 -1.45
N PHE A 106 20.02 3.04 -0.49
CA PHE A 106 20.17 4.48 -0.60
C PHE A 106 21.40 5.00 0.16
N PRO A 107 22.02 6.08 -0.35
CA PRO A 107 23.20 6.69 0.26
C PRO A 107 22.93 7.23 1.66
N ILE A 108 23.97 7.28 2.49
CA ILE A 108 23.93 7.93 3.79
C ILE A 108 23.91 9.45 3.57
N ASP A 109 23.26 10.19 4.45
CA ASP A 109 23.05 11.65 4.41
C ASP A 109 24.31 12.52 4.25
N ASN A 110 25.51 11.96 4.42
CA ASN A 110 26.78 12.66 4.19
C ASN A 110 27.20 12.71 2.70
N ASP A 111 26.53 11.94 1.83
CA ASP A 111 26.74 11.93 0.38
C ASP A 111 25.74 12.84 -0.36
N LEU A 112 25.94 13.07 -1.66
CA LEU A 112 24.99 13.80 -2.50
C LEU A 112 23.68 13.01 -2.65
N CYS A 113 22.66 13.38 -1.87
CA CYS A 113 21.34 12.77 -1.91
C CYS A 113 20.22 13.78 -1.59
N ILE A 114 18.97 13.42 -1.83
CA ILE A 114 17.80 14.25 -1.52
C ILE A 114 17.44 14.06 -0.04
N PRO A 115 17.62 15.07 0.82
CA PRO A 115 17.36 14.95 2.25
C PRO A 115 15.85 15.03 2.55
N MET A 116 15.49 14.71 3.80
CA MET A 116 14.15 15.03 4.31
C MET A 116 13.91 16.53 4.29
N GLN A 117 12.72 16.94 3.81
CA GLN A 117 12.33 18.35 3.83
C GLN A 117 11.54 18.70 5.09
N PHE A 118 10.82 17.72 5.67
CA PHE A 118 9.98 17.94 6.84
C PHE A 118 10.46 17.09 8.02
N THR A 119 11.25 17.70 8.91
CA THR A 119 11.77 17.05 10.13
C THR A 119 10.75 16.99 11.29
N GLY A 120 9.53 17.51 11.10
CA GLY A 120 8.65 17.88 12.22
C GLY A 120 7.23 17.32 12.23
N ASN A 121 6.80 16.55 11.22
CA ASN A 121 5.44 16.01 11.19
C ASN A 121 5.47 14.51 10.96
N HIS A 122 5.59 13.74 12.05
CA HIS A 122 4.72 12.58 12.14
C HIS A 122 3.32 13.11 11.86
N ALA A 123 2.75 12.78 10.71
CA ALA A 123 1.31 12.94 10.54
C ALA A 123 0.73 12.27 11.78
N THR A 124 0.06 13.05 12.64
CA THR A 124 -0.65 12.51 13.80
C THR A 124 -1.40 11.33 13.25
N GLN A 125 -0.99 10.11 13.63
CA GLN A 125 -1.53 8.90 13.03
C GLN A 125 -3.05 9.09 13.04
N PRO A 126 -3.72 9.23 11.88
CA PRO A 126 -5.17 9.24 11.89
C PRO A 126 -5.49 7.93 12.62
N PRO A 127 -6.27 7.99 13.72
CA PRO A 127 -6.36 6.90 14.68
C PRO A 127 -6.54 5.64 13.88
N VAL A 128 -5.51 4.77 13.89
CA VAL A 128 -5.46 3.62 12.99
C VAL A 128 -6.74 2.88 13.26
N SER A 129 -7.67 2.96 12.31
CA SER A 129 -8.94 2.30 12.48
C SER A 129 -8.57 0.84 12.61
N LYS A 130 -8.89 0.23 13.77
CA LYS A 130 -8.72 -1.22 13.99
C LYS A 130 -9.56 -2.04 12.99
N VAL A 131 -10.30 -1.34 12.14
CA VAL A 131 -11.22 -1.79 11.15
C VAL A 131 -10.54 -1.59 9.80
N CYS A 132 -10.33 -2.69 9.11
CA CYS A 132 -9.76 -2.67 7.77
C CYS A 132 -10.62 -1.78 6.85
N PRO A 133 -10.07 -1.16 5.80
CA PRO A 133 -10.84 -0.31 4.88
C PRO A 133 -12.04 -1.02 4.21
N PRO A 134 -11.94 -2.32 3.81
CA PRO A 134 -13.12 -3.10 3.43
C PRO A 134 -14.16 -3.24 4.55
N CYS A 135 -13.73 -3.14 5.80
CA CYS A 135 -14.54 -3.20 7.00
C CYS A 135 -15.07 -1.81 7.42
N ASP A 136 -14.48 -0.72 6.91
CA ASP A 136 -14.79 0.70 7.21
C ASP A 136 -15.76 1.31 6.18
N ASN A 137 -16.03 0.60 5.09
CA ASN A 137 -17.07 0.99 4.14
C ASN A 137 -18.43 0.99 4.85
N GLU A 138 -19.16 2.11 4.75
CA GLU A 138 -20.57 2.16 5.12
C GLU A 138 -21.28 0.95 4.51
N LEU A 139 -21.98 0.17 5.34
CA LEU A 139 -22.75 -1.03 4.98
C LEU A 139 -23.97 -0.66 4.10
N LYS A 140 -23.75 0.02 2.97
CA LYS A 140 -24.77 0.29 1.96
C LYS A 140 -25.15 -1.04 1.33
N LYS A 141 -26.46 -1.26 1.18
CA LYS A 141 -27.01 -2.51 0.62
C LYS A 141 -26.39 -2.86 -0.73
N ASP A 142 -26.13 -1.87 -1.56
CA ASP A 142 -25.60 -2.06 -2.91
C ASP A 142 -24.18 -2.63 -2.88
N ASN A 143 -23.28 -2.07 -2.05
CA ASN A 143 -21.92 -2.59 -1.87
C ASN A 143 -21.93 -4.02 -1.29
N ILE A 144 -22.81 -4.29 -0.32
CA ILE A 144 -22.96 -5.65 0.23
C ILE A 144 -23.39 -6.63 -0.86
N MET A 145 -24.30 -6.22 -1.75
CA MET A 145 -24.78 -7.05 -2.84
C MET A 145 -23.68 -7.31 -3.87
N GLU A 146 -22.90 -6.29 -4.23
CA GLU A 146 -21.77 -6.44 -5.15
C GLU A 146 -20.72 -7.42 -4.60
N HIS A 147 -20.32 -7.26 -3.33
CA HIS A 147 -19.41 -8.20 -2.68
C HIS A 147 -20.01 -9.61 -2.55
N TYR A 148 -21.32 -9.72 -2.31
CA TYR A 148 -22.02 -11.01 -2.29
C TYR A 148 -21.95 -11.72 -3.64
N CYS A 149 -22.15 -10.98 -4.73
CA CYS A 149 -22.08 -11.50 -6.09
C CYS A 149 -20.65 -11.93 -6.44
N ALA A 150 -19.65 -11.11 -6.12
CA ALA A 150 -18.24 -11.36 -6.45
C ALA A 150 -17.56 -12.46 -5.62
N SER A 151 -18.07 -12.77 -4.42
CA SER A 151 -17.46 -13.76 -3.52
C SER A 151 -17.88 -15.19 -3.84
N ASP A 152 -16.98 -16.18 -3.74
CA ASP A 152 -17.31 -17.59 -3.98
C ASP A 152 -18.35 -18.13 -3.00
N PHE A 153 -18.23 -17.77 -1.72
CA PHE A 153 -19.14 -18.16 -0.65
C PHE A 153 -19.42 -16.98 0.28
N VAL A 154 -20.56 -17.03 0.96
CA VAL A 154 -20.97 -15.99 1.91
C VAL A 154 -21.62 -16.61 3.12
N LEU A 155 -21.17 -16.16 4.31
CA LEU A 155 -21.57 -16.70 5.60
C LEU A 155 -21.95 -15.55 6.54
N LYS A 156 -23.07 -15.69 7.26
CA LYS A 156 -23.39 -14.86 8.43
C LYS A 156 -23.09 -15.67 9.66
N MET A 157 -22.10 -15.26 10.46
CA MET A 157 -21.72 -16.01 11.67
C MET A 157 -21.39 -15.09 12.84
N LYS A 158 -21.55 -15.61 14.07
CA LYS A 158 -21.00 -14.98 15.27
C LYS A 158 -19.62 -15.58 15.57
N ILE A 159 -18.61 -14.74 15.72
CA ILE A 159 -17.27 -15.16 16.16
C ILE A 159 -17.35 -15.52 17.64
N LYS A 160 -16.85 -16.70 18.00
CA LYS A 160 -16.72 -17.17 19.39
C LYS A 160 -15.37 -16.76 19.97
N GLU A 161 -14.31 -16.94 19.21
CA GLU A 161 -12.93 -16.78 19.67
C GLU A 161 -12.03 -16.36 18.50
N VAL A 162 -11.03 -15.53 18.79
CA VAL A 162 -9.99 -15.11 17.85
C VAL A 162 -8.63 -15.48 18.46
N LYS A 163 -7.81 -16.21 17.70
CA LYS A 163 -6.44 -16.59 18.10
C LYS A 163 -5.43 -16.04 17.12
N LYS A 164 -4.24 -15.68 17.60
CA LYS A 164 -3.11 -15.31 16.75
C LYS A 164 -2.20 -16.53 16.60
N GLU A 165 -1.92 -16.96 15.37
CA GLU A 165 -1.13 -18.16 15.07
C GLU A 165 -0.16 -17.81 13.93
N LYS A 166 1.15 -17.76 14.20
CA LYS A 166 2.20 -17.41 13.23
C LYS A 166 1.99 -16.09 12.46
N GLY A 167 1.41 -15.08 13.11
CA GLY A 167 1.10 -13.77 12.49
C GLY A 167 -0.31 -13.67 11.89
N ASP A 168 -0.95 -14.80 11.61
CA ASP A 168 -2.32 -14.85 11.09
C ASP A 168 -3.35 -14.81 12.22
N ARG A 169 -4.54 -14.28 11.93
CA ARG A 169 -5.69 -14.32 12.86
C ARG A 169 -6.61 -15.47 12.49
N LYS A 170 -6.74 -16.42 13.40
CA LYS A 170 -7.65 -17.56 13.34
C LYS A 170 -8.97 -17.22 14.02
N LEU A 171 -10.05 -17.18 13.24
CA LEU A 171 -11.41 -16.93 13.71
C LEU A 171 -12.15 -18.24 13.88
N ILE A 172 -12.73 -18.47 15.06
CA ILE A 172 -13.52 -19.66 15.37
C ILE A 172 -14.99 -19.26 15.49
N ALA A 173 -15.84 -19.83 14.63
CA ALA A 173 -17.28 -19.52 14.61
C ALA A 173 -18.04 -20.21 15.76
N ALA A 174 -19.04 -19.52 16.32
CA ALA A 174 -20.01 -20.13 17.22
C ALA A 174 -20.92 -21.10 16.45
N GLN A 175 -20.85 -22.40 16.74
CA GLN A 175 -21.52 -23.44 15.95
C GLN A 175 -23.05 -23.28 15.83
N LYS A 176 -23.72 -22.72 16.85
CA LYS A 176 -25.18 -22.50 16.87
C LYS A 176 -25.64 -21.20 16.20
N LYS A 177 -24.72 -20.32 15.77
CA LYS A 177 -25.04 -18.99 15.21
C LYS A 177 -24.32 -18.76 13.87
N LYS A 178 -24.43 -19.73 12.96
CA LYS A 178 -23.94 -19.63 11.58
C LYS A 178 -25.08 -19.85 10.59
N LYS A 179 -25.13 -19.04 9.54
CA LYS A 179 -26.05 -19.17 8.40
C LYS A 179 -25.22 -19.06 7.12
N VAL A 180 -25.34 -20.04 6.25
CA VAL A 180 -24.77 -19.97 4.90
C VAL A 180 -25.72 -19.15 4.05
N LEU A 181 -25.23 -18.08 3.44
CA LEU A 181 -26.00 -17.24 2.53
C LEU A 181 -25.71 -17.63 1.08
N LYS A 182 -24.44 -17.90 0.75
CA LYS A 182 -23.98 -18.47 -0.53
C LYS A 182 -23.04 -19.63 -0.24
N GLN A 183 -23.38 -20.84 -0.70
CA GLN A 183 -22.58 -22.03 -0.40
C GLN A 183 -21.28 -22.10 -1.21
N GLY A 184 -21.36 -21.81 -2.51
CA GLY A 184 -20.20 -21.86 -3.40
C GLY A 184 -19.46 -23.19 -3.32
N VAL A 185 -18.15 -23.10 -3.12
CA VAL A 185 -17.22 -24.25 -3.02
C VAL A 185 -17.20 -24.94 -1.65
N LEU A 186 -17.94 -24.44 -0.66
CA LEU A 186 -17.91 -24.98 0.71
C LEU A 186 -18.61 -26.34 0.83
N ARG A 187 -17.94 -27.30 1.45
CA ARG A 187 -18.48 -28.63 1.75
C ARG A 187 -19.03 -28.69 3.18
N LYS A 188 -19.91 -29.66 3.45
CA LYS A 188 -20.48 -29.90 4.79
C LYS A 188 -19.40 -30.09 5.87
N LYS A 189 -18.25 -30.68 5.52
CA LYS A 189 -17.10 -30.87 6.43
C LYS A 189 -16.46 -29.54 6.84
N ASP A 190 -16.34 -28.59 5.91
CA ASP A 190 -15.73 -27.27 6.14
C ASP A 190 -16.62 -26.44 7.09
N LEU A 191 -17.94 -26.60 6.97
CA LEU A 191 -18.91 -25.95 7.84
C LEU A 191 -18.93 -26.52 9.26
N LYS A 192 -18.56 -27.79 9.51
CA LYS A 192 -18.63 -28.41 10.85
C LYS A 192 -17.68 -27.74 11.85
N LYS A 193 -16.44 -27.45 11.44
CA LYS A 193 -15.42 -26.76 12.26
C LYS A 193 -14.99 -25.47 11.58
N LEU A 194 -15.97 -24.63 11.28
CA LEU A 194 -15.80 -23.38 10.52
C LEU A 194 -14.78 -22.48 11.22
N THR A 195 -13.56 -22.56 10.72
CA THR A 195 -12.38 -21.83 11.19
C THR A 195 -11.87 -21.05 10.00
N LEU A 196 -11.82 -19.74 10.13
CA LEU A 196 -11.33 -18.85 9.07
C LEU A 196 -9.97 -18.30 9.47
N TYR A 197 -9.08 -18.14 8.51
CA TYR A 197 -7.78 -17.53 8.72
C TYR A 197 -7.72 -16.22 7.94
N ILE A 198 -7.40 -15.13 8.64
CA ILE A 198 -7.06 -13.86 8.03
C ILE A 198 -5.54 -13.78 8.02
N LYS A 199 -4.96 -13.90 6.83
CA LYS A 199 -3.51 -13.76 6.64
C LYS A 199 -3.09 -12.32 6.85
N ASN A 200 -1.94 -12.11 7.50
CA ASN A 200 -1.36 -10.78 7.77
C ASN A 200 -2.35 -9.85 8.50
N GLY A 201 -2.92 -10.35 9.61
CA GLY A 201 -4.11 -9.80 10.24
C GLY A 201 -4.16 -8.28 10.38
N ALA A 202 -5.00 -7.66 9.54
CA ALA A 202 -5.42 -6.25 9.51
C ALA A 202 -5.22 -5.45 10.80
#